data_AF-A0A6C0LT40-F1
#
_entry.id   AF-A0A6C0LT40-F1
#
_cell.length_a   1.000
_cell.length_b   1.000
_cell.length_c   1.000
_cell.angle_alpha   90.00
_cell.angle_beta   90.00
_cell.angle_gamma   90.00
#
_symmetry.space_group_name_H-M   'P 1'
#
loop_
_entity.id
_entity.type
_entity.pdbx_description
1 polymer ?
#
loop_
_entity_poly.entity_id
_entity_poly.type
_entity_poly.pdbx_seq_one_letter_code
_entity_poly.pdbx_strand_id
1 'polypeptide(L)'
;MGYKIVIAISIIVSLFFGYFNDSNSHSTNQIYNNTKNLKSSINNYRINLINQCPVTILTAALGPTKIKPMYNQSWVLGPGETLSFSIPKEWESTAGMSTINGPRFWARVGCAYDIDLDIASCEGGDCGNRYDCSNASLAGSPPGSWAEFCFNCGNNLTYYDVSLVDGSHMSLDIQPINPSLIHSGNPYDPFWCKTNLCNKGQDLRNSSNCPFDFQLLNTDLKNHNPNTAITVTACFSNCGKWAYLKGLLGGNVKCDPNNPEPNPENEEICQNWRIYCCQSPTSGQKCQFDSDCQFQEACWNGACQCRAFYIKTCNPNICTHPYCECNDLVNKCMKNNHLKSCDPSVCPQGFSTQPIPNICTLEQGCIGDDTFHQVCTQAYSWPNDPQTYDCDSIEYNITFCPNGTNVNIANSINKIPDCFTLEKFPEYGYNQAVNDCSIPIKNGKLYACARKINDGLWACGINIDASCYNLGVLCKFNSTN
;
A
#
# COMPACT_ATOMS: atom_id res chain seq x y z
N MET A 1 -22.49 -9.38 -5.52
CA MET A 1 -22.01 -9.22 -4.13
C MET A 1 -20.54 -8.84 -4.21
N GLY A 2 -20.23 -7.55 -4.18
CA GLY A 2 -18.86 -7.06 -4.30
C GLY A 2 -18.14 -7.24 -2.97
N TYR A 3 -17.04 -7.99 -2.98
CA TYR A 3 -16.14 -8.12 -1.85
C TYR A 3 -15.48 -6.76 -1.60
N LYS A 4 -15.97 -6.01 -0.61
CA LYS A 4 -15.21 -4.89 -0.04
C LYS A 4 -14.09 -5.51 0.78
N ILE A 5 -12.93 -5.69 0.17
CA ILE A 5 -11.70 -6.01 0.90
C ILE A 5 -11.43 -4.80 1.80
N VAL A 6 -11.50 -5.04 3.10
CA VAL A 6 -11.20 -4.04 4.12
C VAL A 6 -9.69 -3.86 4.11
N ILE A 7 -9.23 -2.89 3.32
CA ILE A 7 -7.89 -2.33 3.44
C ILE A 7 -7.76 -1.84 4.89
N ALA A 8 -6.61 -2.06 5.52
CA ALA A 8 -6.31 -1.52 6.84
C ALA A 8 -6.14 0.00 6.74
N ILE A 9 -7.25 0.70 6.56
CA ILE A 9 -7.31 2.15 6.41
C ILE A 9 -7.74 2.68 7.76
N SER A 10 -6.74 3.13 8.51
CA SER A 10 -6.91 3.78 9.80
C SER A 10 -7.83 4.99 9.68
N ILE A 11 -8.95 4.95 10.41
CA ILE A 11 -9.89 6.07 10.61
C ILE A 11 -9.28 7.18 11.51
N ILE A 12 -7.99 7.11 11.85
CA ILE A 12 -7.34 8.02 12.81
C ILE A 12 -6.23 8.85 12.14
N VAL A 13 -6.46 9.29 10.90
CA VAL A 13 -5.66 10.38 10.32
C VAL A 13 -6.02 11.73 10.97
N SER A 14 -7.21 11.84 11.59
CA SER A 14 -7.71 13.09 12.16
C SER A 14 -7.03 13.58 13.45
N LEU A 15 -6.21 12.78 14.13
CA LEU A 15 -5.62 13.17 15.43
C LEU A 15 -4.21 13.76 15.35
N PHE A 16 -3.46 13.59 14.26
CA PHE A 16 -2.13 14.17 14.11
C PHE A 16 -2.10 15.54 13.38
N PHE A 17 -3.17 15.91 12.67
CA PHE A 17 -3.30 17.26 12.09
C PHE A 17 -3.59 18.36 13.15
N GLY A 18 -3.75 18.01 14.42
CA GLY A 18 -4.12 18.93 15.50
C GLY A 18 -2.98 19.77 16.09
N TYR A 19 -1.72 19.63 15.64
CA TYR A 19 -0.56 20.27 16.30
C TYR A 19 0.18 21.36 15.50
N PHE A 20 -0.43 21.90 14.44
CA PHE A 20 0.01 23.16 13.83
C PHE A 20 -1.04 24.26 14.04
N ASN A 21 -1.31 24.60 15.31
CA ASN A 21 -1.96 25.85 15.66
C ASN A 21 -0.89 26.84 16.13
N ASP A 22 -0.31 27.58 15.20
CA ASP A 22 0.54 28.72 15.53
C ASP A 22 -0.34 29.87 16.04
N SER A 23 -0.49 29.92 17.37
CA SER A 23 -1.02 31.06 18.09
C SER A 23 0.15 31.83 18.70
N ASN A 24 0.62 32.85 17.98
CA ASN A 24 1.08 34.16 18.49
C ASN A 24 2.13 34.80 17.58
N SER A 25 1.71 35.71 16.70
CA SER A 25 2.41 36.98 16.55
C SER A 25 1.43 38.08 16.16
N HIS A 26 1.09 38.91 17.15
CA HIS A 26 0.47 40.20 16.92
C HIS A 26 1.52 41.21 16.43
N SER A 27 1.05 42.09 15.54
CA SER A 27 1.67 43.34 15.07
C SER A 27 2.76 43.25 13.99
N THR A 28 2.33 43.34 12.72
CA THR A 28 2.72 44.39 11.74
C THR A 28 2.24 44.00 10.34
N ASN A 29 0.94 44.20 10.05
CA ASN A 29 0.43 44.01 8.70
C ASN A 29 -0.55 45.15 8.35
N GLN A 30 -0.02 46.23 7.78
CA GLN A 30 -0.85 47.25 7.12
C GLN A 30 -0.33 47.69 5.74
N ILE A 31 0.61 46.95 5.13
CA ILE A 31 1.10 47.27 3.76
C ILE A 31 1.00 46.07 2.78
N TYR A 32 0.51 44.89 3.20
CA TYR A 32 0.43 43.71 2.33
C TYR A 32 -1.01 43.30 1.92
N ASN A 33 -1.90 44.28 1.67
CA ASN A 33 -3.32 44.01 1.38
C ASN A 33 -3.81 44.41 -0.03
N ASN A 34 -2.92 44.50 -1.03
CA ASN A 34 -3.33 44.86 -2.40
C ASN A 34 -2.89 43.89 -3.53
N THR A 35 -2.69 42.60 -3.22
CA THR A 35 -2.47 41.57 -4.26
C THR A 35 -3.33 40.31 -4.08
N LYS A 36 -4.47 40.42 -3.39
CA LYS A 36 -5.42 39.31 -3.17
C LYS A 36 -6.53 39.19 -4.24
N ASN A 37 -6.30 39.72 -5.44
CA ASN A 37 -7.13 39.46 -6.62
C ASN A 37 -6.22 39.29 -7.84
N LEU A 38 -6.37 38.15 -8.53
CA LEU A 38 -5.58 37.62 -9.66
C LEU A 38 -4.40 36.69 -9.29
N LYS A 39 -4.74 35.49 -8.82
CA LYS A 39 -4.09 34.21 -9.22
C LYS A 39 -4.97 33.06 -8.73
N SER A 40 -5.98 32.67 -9.52
CA SER A 40 -6.39 31.26 -9.51
C SER A 40 -5.32 30.50 -10.29
N SER A 41 -4.17 30.22 -9.68
CA SER A 41 -3.24 29.26 -10.25
C SER A 41 -3.91 27.89 -10.10
N ILE A 42 -4.55 27.43 -11.17
CA ILE A 42 -4.84 26.01 -11.30
C ILE A 42 -3.47 25.35 -11.36
N ASN A 43 -3.02 24.75 -10.26
CA ASN A 43 -1.85 23.91 -10.26
C ASN A 43 -2.20 22.69 -11.11
N ASN A 44 -1.63 22.60 -12.30
CA ASN A 44 -1.86 21.46 -13.19
C ASN A 44 -0.91 20.34 -12.76
N TYR A 45 -1.25 19.67 -11.66
CA TYR A 45 -0.44 18.59 -11.10
C TYR A 45 -0.28 17.46 -12.12
N ARG A 46 0.93 16.89 -12.21
CA ARG A 46 1.27 15.81 -13.13
C ARG A 46 1.93 14.66 -12.40
N ILE A 47 1.52 13.44 -12.73
CA ILE A 47 2.17 12.21 -12.28
C ILE A 47 2.69 11.47 -13.50
N ASN A 48 3.94 11.02 -13.44
CA ASN A 48 4.56 10.16 -14.43
C ASN A 48 4.87 8.81 -13.76
N LEU A 49 4.24 7.75 -14.23
CA LEU A 49 4.54 6.38 -13.82
C LEU A 49 5.60 5.80 -14.74
N ILE A 50 6.69 5.29 -14.19
CA ILE A 50 7.86 4.81 -14.94
C ILE A 50 8.09 3.35 -14.59
N ASN A 51 8.12 2.48 -15.60
CA ASN A 51 8.45 1.08 -15.42
C ASN A 51 9.96 0.87 -15.62
N GLN A 52 10.70 0.60 -14.54
CA GLN A 52 12.09 0.11 -14.61
C GLN A 52 12.20 -1.38 -14.26
N CYS A 53 11.08 -2.09 -14.11
CA CYS A 53 11.07 -3.53 -13.94
C CYS A 53 11.45 -4.22 -15.26
N PRO A 54 12.04 -5.43 -15.19
CA PRO A 54 12.43 -6.19 -16.39
C PRO A 54 11.24 -6.86 -17.11
N VAL A 55 10.01 -6.57 -16.70
CA VAL A 55 8.78 -7.18 -17.21
C VAL A 55 7.71 -6.12 -17.48
N THR A 56 6.70 -6.50 -18.26
CA THR A 56 5.49 -5.70 -18.45
C THR A 56 4.65 -5.71 -17.18
N ILE A 57 4.21 -4.53 -16.76
CA ILE A 57 3.35 -4.32 -15.59
C ILE A 57 2.04 -3.64 -16.01
N LEU A 58 1.01 -3.78 -15.16
CA LEU A 58 -0.24 -3.04 -15.30
C LEU A 58 -0.29 -1.96 -14.22
N THR A 59 -0.09 -0.71 -14.60
CA THR A 59 -0.25 0.41 -13.68
C THR A 59 -1.71 0.60 -13.27
N ALA A 60 -1.91 1.29 -12.16
CA ALA A 60 -3.23 1.58 -11.63
C ALA A 60 -3.23 2.86 -10.81
N ALA A 61 -4.41 3.48 -10.73
CA ALA A 61 -4.65 4.65 -9.91
C ALA A 61 -6.03 4.58 -9.25
N LEU A 62 -6.15 5.17 -8.06
CA LEU A 62 -7.39 5.37 -7.34
C LEU A 62 -7.45 6.81 -6.85
N GLY A 63 -8.64 7.39 -6.83
CA GLY A 63 -8.88 8.68 -6.23
C GLY A 63 -10.38 8.97 -6.14
N PRO A 64 -10.75 10.19 -5.75
CA PRO A 64 -12.15 10.59 -5.56
C PRO A 64 -13.01 10.48 -6.82
N THR A 65 -12.38 10.69 -7.98
CA THR A 65 -13.00 10.59 -9.30
C THR A 65 -12.13 9.73 -10.22
N LYS A 66 -12.74 9.23 -11.31
CA LYS A 66 -12.05 8.43 -12.32
C LYS A 66 -10.97 9.27 -13.01
N ILE A 67 -9.80 8.67 -13.22
CA ILE A 67 -8.71 9.26 -14.00
C ILE A 67 -8.40 8.35 -15.19
N LYS A 68 -7.88 8.94 -16.27
CA LYS A 68 -7.42 8.21 -17.45
C LYS A 68 -6.01 8.66 -17.81
N PRO A 69 -5.20 7.76 -18.41
CA PRO A 69 -3.91 8.15 -18.95
C PRO A 69 -4.03 9.26 -19.98
N MET A 70 -3.02 10.13 -20.02
CA MET A 70 -2.91 11.15 -21.06
C MET A 70 -2.74 10.49 -22.44
N TYR A 71 -3.16 11.21 -23.50
CA TYR A 71 -3.00 10.78 -24.89
C TYR A 71 -3.56 9.39 -25.24
N ASN A 72 -4.57 8.92 -24.50
CA ASN A 72 -5.14 7.57 -24.64
C ASN A 72 -4.09 6.45 -24.51
N GLN A 73 -3.02 6.69 -23.74
CA GLN A 73 -2.04 5.65 -23.40
C GLN A 73 -2.72 4.51 -22.63
N SER A 74 -2.08 3.34 -22.67
CA SER A 74 -2.55 2.13 -22.00
C SER A 74 -2.15 2.11 -20.52
N TRP A 75 -2.93 1.43 -19.67
CA TRP A 75 -2.49 1.10 -18.30
C TRP A 75 -1.36 0.05 -18.31
N VAL A 76 -1.17 -0.65 -19.42
CA VAL A 76 -0.05 -1.56 -19.67
C VAL A 76 1.21 -0.75 -19.91
N LEU A 77 2.27 -1.06 -19.16
CA LEU A 77 3.55 -0.38 -19.25
C LEU A 77 4.67 -1.42 -19.40
N GLY A 78 5.33 -1.44 -20.56
CA GLY A 78 6.50 -2.27 -20.84
C GLY A 78 7.77 -1.74 -20.16
N PRO A 79 8.86 -2.53 -20.12
CA PRO A 79 10.13 -2.09 -19.55
C PRO A 79 10.65 -0.80 -20.19
N GLY A 80 10.99 0.18 -19.35
CA GLY A 80 11.51 1.50 -19.75
C GLY A 80 10.44 2.51 -20.19
N GLU A 81 9.17 2.10 -20.28
CA GLU A 81 8.09 3.00 -20.71
C GLU A 81 7.61 3.93 -19.59
N THR A 82 6.94 5.02 -19.98
CA THR A 82 6.38 6.02 -19.06
C THR A 82 4.93 6.35 -19.42
N LEU A 83 4.08 6.44 -18.40
CA LEU A 83 2.67 6.77 -18.48
C LEU A 83 2.39 8.05 -17.69
N SER A 84 1.77 9.06 -18.31
CA SER A 84 1.53 10.34 -17.65
C SER A 84 0.06 10.61 -17.37
N PHE A 85 -0.21 11.33 -16.29
CA PHE A 85 -1.54 11.74 -15.84
C PHE A 85 -1.56 13.23 -15.53
N SER A 86 -2.60 13.92 -15.98
CA SER A 86 -2.97 15.23 -15.43
C SER A 86 -3.96 14.99 -14.31
N ILE A 87 -3.65 15.48 -13.11
CA ILE A 87 -4.46 15.22 -11.92
C ILE A 87 -5.72 16.09 -11.97
N PRO A 88 -6.93 15.48 -11.86
CA PRO A 88 -8.18 16.24 -11.80
C PRO A 88 -8.23 17.17 -10.61
N LYS A 89 -8.94 18.29 -10.74
CA LYS A 89 -9.08 19.27 -9.65
C LYS A 89 -9.77 18.65 -8.42
N GLU A 90 -10.63 17.67 -8.64
CA GLU A 90 -11.37 16.92 -7.62
C GLU A 90 -10.48 16.03 -6.74
N TRP A 91 -9.22 15.82 -7.13
CA TRP A 91 -8.22 15.10 -6.33
C TRP A 91 -7.46 16.03 -5.38
N GLU A 92 -7.66 17.35 -5.48
CA GLU A 92 -7.06 18.31 -4.56
C GLU A 92 -7.82 18.42 -3.25
N SER A 93 -7.11 18.70 -2.16
CA SER A 93 -7.65 18.94 -0.82
C SER A 93 -8.56 17.82 -0.31
N THR A 94 -8.41 16.60 -0.82
CA THR A 94 -9.17 15.44 -0.35
C THR A 94 -8.55 14.87 0.93
N ALA A 95 -9.38 14.40 1.87
CA ALA A 95 -8.88 13.74 3.08
C ALA A 95 -7.81 12.70 2.71
N GLY A 96 -6.63 12.85 3.30
CA GLY A 96 -5.35 12.56 2.65
C GLY A 96 -4.98 11.09 2.44
N MET A 97 -3.67 10.86 2.41
CA MET A 97 -3.04 9.54 2.40
C MET A 97 -3.69 8.64 3.45
N SER A 98 -3.83 7.35 3.16
CA SER A 98 -4.52 6.42 4.04
C SER A 98 -6.04 6.62 4.21
N THR A 99 -6.75 7.19 3.22
CA THR A 99 -8.23 7.11 3.12
C THR A 99 -8.67 6.19 1.98
N ILE A 100 -9.87 5.60 2.08
CA ILE A 100 -10.38 4.62 1.11
C ILE A 100 -10.51 5.14 -0.33
N ASN A 101 -10.55 6.47 -0.50
CA ASN A 101 -10.65 7.13 -1.81
C ASN A 101 -9.53 8.18 -2.02
N GLY A 102 -8.47 8.14 -1.20
CA GLY A 102 -7.34 9.05 -1.36
C GLY A 102 -6.59 8.78 -2.67
N PRO A 103 -5.97 9.81 -3.27
CA PRO A 103 -5.11 9.64 -4.45
C PRO A 103 -3.99 8.61 -4.21
N ARG A 104 -4.02 7.52 -4.99
CA ARG A 104 -3.03 6.44 -4.93
C ARG A 104 -2.63 6.02 -6.32
N PHE A 105 -1.35 5.67 -6.47
CA PHE A 105 -0.80 5.06 -7.67
C PHE A 105 0.01 3.83 -7.28
N TRP A 106 -0.09 2.77 -8.10
CA TRP A 106 0.67 1.54 -7.91
C TRP A 106 0.81 0.81 -9.25
N ALA A 107 1.52 -0.31 -9.25
CA ALA A 107 1.51 -1.23 -10.38
C ALA A 107 1.12 -2.64 -9.97
N ARG A 108 0.79 -3.43 -10.98
CA ARG A 108 0.31 -4.80 -10.84
C ARG A 108 1.18 -5.70 -11.68
N VAL A 109 1.46 -6.88 -11.14
CA VAL A 109 2.43 -7.82 -11.70
C VAL A 109 1.84 -9.22 -11.83
N GLY A 110 2.41 -10.04 -12.71
CA GLY A 110 1.90 -11.39 -12.98
C GLY A 110 0.48 -11.38 -13.54
N CYS A 111 0.10 -10.34 -14.29
CA CYS A 111 -1.28 -10.19 -14.72
C CYS A 111 -1.60 -11.00 -15.98
N ALA A 112 -2.73 -11.69 -15.99
CA ALA A 112 -3.41 -12.10 -17.21
C ALA A 112 -4.60 -11.16 -17.45
N TYR A 113 -4.62 -10.46 -18.59
CA TYR A 113 -5.61 -9.41 -18.85
C TYR A 113 -6.20 -9.46 -20.26
N ASP A 114 -7.34 -8.78 -20.41
CA ASP A 114 -8.04 -8.51 -21.66
C ASP A 114 -8.64 -7.09 -21.54
N ILE A 115 -8.09 -6.17 -22.34
CA ILE A 115 -8.41 -4.73 -22.28
C ILE A 115 -9.84 -4.45 -22.70
N ASP A 116 -10.32 -5.11 -23.76
CA ASP A 116 -11.65 -4.86 -24.34
C ASP A 116 -12.76 -5.29 -23.38
N LEU A 117 -12.47 -6.29 -22.55
CA LEU A 117 -13.37 -6.76 -21.51
C LEU A 117 -13.18 -6.06 -20.16
N ASP A 118 -12.22 -5.15 -20.03
CA ASP A 118 -11.89 -4.50 -18.75
C ASP A 118 -11.57 -5.49 -17.60
N ILE A 119 -10.91 -6.62 -17.93
CA ILE A 119 -10.53 -7.66 -16.96
C ILE A 119 -9.01 -7.84 -16.87
N ALA A 120 -8.51 -8.03 -15.65
CA ALA A 120 -7.11 -8.37 -15.40
C ALA A 120 -7.00 -9.10 -14.07
N SER A 121 -6.50 -10.34 -14.04
CA SER A 121 -6.19 -11.04 -12.78
C SER A 121 -4.69 -11.01 -12.52
N CYS A 122 -4.27 -10.43 -11.42
CA CYS A 122 -2.86 -10.22 -11.09
C CYS A 122 -2.42 -11.00 -9.84
N GLU A 123 -1.15 -11.37 -9.80
CA GLU A 123 -0.54 -12.00 -8.61
C GLU A 123 -0.27 -10.94 -7.52
N GLY A 124 0.13 -9.73 -7.92
CA GLY A 124 0.36 -8.61 -7.00
C GLY A 124 -0.41 -7.35 -7.41
N GLY A 125 -0.97 -6.64 -6.42
CA GLY A 125 -1.62 -5.33 -6.59
C GLY A 125 -3.00 -5.36 -7.26
N ASP A 126 -3.61 -6.53 -7.44
CA ASP A 126 -4.90 -6.69 -8.13
C ASP A 126 -6.02 -5.81 -7.54
N CYS A 127 -6.93 -5.32 -8.37
CA CYS A 127 -8.02 -4.43 -7.96
C CYS A 127 -9.41 -5.04 -8.28
N GLY A 128 -9.64 -6.28 -7.86
CA GLY A 128 -10.92 -6.97 -8.05
C GLY A 128 -11.09 -7.52 -9.46
N ASN A 129 -10.00 -7.96 -10.07
CA ASN A 129 -9.82 -8.40 -11.45
C ASN A 129 -10.20 -7.40 -12.55
N ARG A 130 -10.08 -6.10 -12.28
CA ARG A 130 -10.41 -5.07 -13.27
C ARG A 130 -9.14 -4.62 -13.97
N TYR A 131 -9.22 -4.43 -15.28
CA TYR A 131 -8.11 -3.84 -16.02
C TYR A 131 -7.96 -2.35 -15.65
N ASP A 132 -9.03 -1.57 -15.65
CA ASP A 132 -9.04 -0.17 -15.22
C ASP A 132 -9.58 -0.02 -13.79
N CYS A 133 -8.65 -0.06 -12.81
CA CYS A 133 -8.98 0.08 -11.39
C CYS A 133 -9.65 1.43 -11.07
N SER A 134 -9.27 2.49 -11.78
CA SER A 134 -9.83 3.83 -11.55
C SER A 134 -11.28 3.89 -12.01
N ASN A 135 -11.57 3.36 -13.20
CA ASN A 135 -12.93 3.26 -13.73
C ASN A 135 -13.84 2.39 -12.86
N ALA A 136 -13.29 1.33 -12.26
CA ALA A 136 -13.99 0.46 -11.32
C ALA A 136 -14.14 1.06 -9.90
N SER A 137 -13.41 2.13 -9.59
CA SER A 137 -13.32 2.69 -8.23
C SER A 137 -12.92 1.64 -7.19
N LEU A 138 -11.94 0.81 -7.54
CA LEU A 138 -11.40 -0.26 -6.69
C LEU A 138 -9.93 0.00 -6.36
N ALA A 139 -9.60 -0.13 -5.09
CA ALA A 139 -8.22 -0.08 -4.63
C ALA A 139 -7.46 -1.36 -4.95
N GLY A 140 -6.13 -1.27 -4.93
CA GLY A 140 -5.25 -2.44 -4.93
C GLY A 140 -5.48 -3.31 -3.68
N SER A 141 -5.38 -4.61 -3.87
CA SER A 141 -5.53 -5.59 -2.80
C SER A 141 -4.21 -5.76 -2.05
N PRO A 142 -4.22 -5.78 -0.70
CA PRO A 142 -3.02 -6.02 0.09
C PRO A 142 -2.57 -7.49 -0.02
N PRO A 143 -1.27 -7.77 0.21
CA PRO A 143 -0.22 -6.82 0.57
C PRO A 143 0.25 -5.98 -0.62
N GLY A 144 0.65 -4.73 -0.37
CA GLY A 144 1.21 -3.93 -1.45
C GLY A 144 1.84 -2.61 -1.05
N SER A 145 2.70 -2.15 -1.96
CA SER A 145 3.38 -0.87 -1.88
C SER A 145 2.59 0.17 -2.67
N TRP A 146 2.33 1.31 -2.04
CA TRP A 146 1.46 2.35 -2.60
C TRP A 146 2.20 3.68 -2.67
N ALA A 147 2.02 4.43 -3.75
CA ALA A 147 2.39 5.84 -3.79
C ALA A 147 1.15 6.66 -3.44
N GLU A 148 1.12 7.23 -2.23
CA GLU A 148 -0.03 7.98 -1.72
C GLU A 148 0.22 9.48 -1.85
N PHE A 149 -0.83 10.23 -2.19
CA PHE A 149 -0.75 11.67 -2.39
C PHE A 149 -1.92 12.41 -1.75
N CYS A 150 -1.66 13.66 -1.37
CA CYS A 150 -2.63 14.66 -1.05
C CYS A 150 -2.25 15.94 -1.81
N PHE A 151 -2.87 16.18 -2.96
CA PHE A 151 -2.57 17.35 -3.79
C PHE A 151 -3.19 18.61 -3.19
N ASN A 152 -2.42 19.69 -3.07
CA ASN A 152 -2.91 20.98 -2.53
C ASN A 152 -3.67 20.81 -1.19
N CYS A 153 -3.07 20.12 -0.23
CA CYS A 153 -3.70 19.82 1.08
C CYS A 153 -3.29 20.77 2.21
N GLY A 154 -2.63 21.88 1.87
CA GLY A 154 -2.26 22.94 2.79
C GLY A 154 -1.19 23.82 2.15
N ASN A 155 -1.32 25.15 2.25
CA ASN A 155 -0.33 26.10 1.72
C ASN A 155 0.09 25.91 0.25
N ASN A 156 -0.79 25.36 -0.61
CA ASN A 156 -0.50 24.96 -2.00
C ASN A 156 0.57 23.85 -2.14
N LEU A 157 0.76 23.04 -1.09
CA LEU A 157 1.71 21.94 -1.05
C LEU A 157 1.02 20.61 -1.38
N THR A 158 1.79 19.73 -1.99
CA THR A 158 1.45 18.32 -2.15
C THR A 158 2.10 17.55 -1.02
N TYR A 159 1.32 16.71 -0.34
CA TYR A 159 1.85 15.72 0.58
C TYR A 159 1.94 14.37 -0.12
N TYR A 160 2.99 13.60 0.12
CA TYR A 160 3.20 12.30 -0.51
C TYR A 160 4.04 11.36 0.36
N ASP A 161 3.87 10.07 0.12
CA ASP A 161 4.63 9.01 0.78
C ASP A 161 4.70 7.75 -0.10
N VAL A 162 5.70 6.92 0.17
CA VAL A 162 5.66 5.50 -0.19
C VAL A 162 5.11 4.73 1.01
N SER A 163 3.95 4.13 0.86
CA SER A 163 3.26 3.40 1.91
C SER A 163 3.52 1.91 1.82
N LEU A 164 4.04 1.35 2.91
CA LEU A 164 4.30 -0.07 3.11
C LEU A 164 3.49 -0.62 4.30
N VAL A 165 2.44 0.10 4.71
CA VAL A 165 1.52 -0.29 5.81
C VAL A 165 0.96 -1.69 5.60
N ASP A 166 0.61 -2.03 4.35
CA ASP A 166 0.08 -3.33 3.98
C ASP A 166 1.19 -4.33 3.55
N GLY A 167 2.46 -3.93 3.61
CA GLY A 167 3.61 -4.69 3.09
C GLY A 167 4.11 -4.15 1.75
N SER A 168 4.78 -5.01 0.98
CA SER A 168 5.36 -4.65 -0.32
C SER A 168 5.22 -5.82 -1.31
N HIS A 169 4.57 -5.58 -2.45
CA HIS A 169 4.57 -6.52 -3.56
C HIS A 169 5.55 -6.13 -4.68
N MET A 170 6.19 -4.95 -4.56
CA MET A 170 7.13 -4.41 -5.54
C MET A 170 7.88 -3.20 -4.94
N SER A 171 9.11 -2.95 -5.37
CA SER A 171 9.81 -1.71 -5.03
C SER A 171 9.29 -0.53 -5.85
N LEU A 172 9.11 0.61 -5.19
CA LEU A 172 8.72 1.86 -5.84
C LEU A 172 9.39 3.05 -5.17
N ASP A 173 9.57 4.16 -5.89
CA ASP A 173 10.12 5.41 -5.38
C ASP A 173 9.37 6.62 -5.96
N ILE A 174 9.31 7.72 -5.21
CA ILE A 174 8.67 8.97 -5.62
C ILE A 174 9.71 10.09 -5.68
N GLN A 175 9.73 10.80 -6.80
CA GLN A 175 10.65 11.90 -7.06
C GLN A 175 9.88 13.15 -7.48
N PRO A 176 9.85 14.22 -6.67
CA PRO A 176 9.39 15.53 -7.10
C PRO A 176 10.28 16.11 -8.21
N ILE A 177 9.69 16.80 -9.19
CA ILE A 177 10.38 17.38 -10.34
C ILE A 177 10.44 18.90 -10.24
N ASN A 178 11.66 19.44 -10.30
CA ASN A 178 11.94 20.87 -10.15
C ASN A 178 11.31 21.53 -8.90
N PRO A 179 11.37 20.91 -7.70
CA PRO A 179 10.90 21.55 -6.48
C PRO A 179 11.77 22.76 -6.12
N SER A 180 11.26 23.64 -5.26
CA SER A 180 12.14 24.59 -4.58
C SER A 180 13.15 23.84 -3.72
N LEU A 181 14.40 24.28 -3.71
CA LEU A 181 15.46 23.63 -2.93
C LEU A 181 15.26 23.78 -1.41
N ILE A 182 14.54 24.82 -0.99
CA ILE A 182 14.36 25.19 0.41
C ILE A 182 12.90 25.54 0.64
N HIS A 183 12.32 25.02 1.73
CA HIS A 183 10.98 25.38 2.14
C HIS A 183 10.91 26.85 2.58
N SER A 184 10.03 27.63 1.94
CA SER A 184 9.93 29.07 2.18
C SER A 184 9.46 29.46 3.59
N GLY A 185 8.66 28.60 4.24
CA GLY A 185 8.18 28.80 5.62
C GLY A 185 9.14 28.28 6.69
N ASN A 186 10.00 27.32 6.36
CA ASN A 186 10.96 26.73 7.28
C ASN A 186 12.17 26.16 6.51
N PRO A 187 13.25 26.95 6.31
CA PRO A 187 14.43 26.50 5.57
C PRO A 187 15.16 25.28 6.13
N TYR A 188 14.79 24.82 7.32
CA TYR A 188 15.40 23.68 8.02
C TYR A 188 14.51 22.45 8.02
N ASP A 189 13.40 22.48 7.29
CA ASP A 189 12.46 21.38 7.20
C ASP A 189 13.17 20.15 6.58
N PRO A 190 13.31 19.04 7.31
CA PRO A 190 13.96 17.84 6.80
C PRO A 190 13.03 16.96 5.94
N PHE A 191 11.72 17.22 5.98
CA PHE A 191 10.69 16.51 5.22
C PHE A 191 10.40 17.16 3.86
N TRP A 192 10.94 18.36 3.64
CA TRP A 192 10.72 19.12 2.42
C TRP A 192 11.22 18.38 1.17
N CYS A 193 10.29 18.11 0.24
CA CYS A 193 10.55 17.55 -1.09
C CYS A 193 11.53 16.37 -1.08
N LYS A 194 11.42 15.48 -0.08
CA LYS A 194 12.28 14.31 0.08
C LYS A 194 12.28 13.40 -1.15
N THR A 195 13.43 12.78 -1.41
CA THR A 195 13.68 11.91 -2.57
C THR A 195 14.35 10.62 -2.11
N ASN A 196 14.38 9.60 -2.98
CA ASN A 196 14.94 8.28 -2.68
C ASN A 196 14.28 7.69 -1.43
N LEU A 197 12.95 7.60 -1.46
CA LEU A 197 12.16 7.06 -0.37
C LEU A 197 12.47 5.57 -0.16
N CYS A 198 12.84 4.89 -1.26
CA CYS A 198 13.41 3.55 -1.26
C CYS A 198 14.78 3.47 -1.94
N ASN A 199 15.63 2.58 -1.42
CA ASN A 199 16.94 2.28 -1.99
C ASN A 199 16.78 1.63 -3.37
N LYS A 200 17.38 2.24 -4.39
CA LYS A 200 17.31 1.76 -5.77
C LYS A 200 18.02 0.40 -5.93
N GLY A 201 17.44 -0.50 -6.70
CA GLY A 201 17.92 -1.86 -6.93
C GLY A 201 17.65 -2.83 -5.77
N GLN A 202 17.03 -2.36 -4.69
CA GLN A 202 16.60 -3.20 -3.57
C GLN A 202 15.13 -3.56 -3.72
N ASP A 203 14.76 -4.72 -3.16
CA ASP A 203 13.41 -5.25 -3.20
C ASP A 203 13.13 -5.99 -1.88
N LEU A 204 12.04 -5.62 -1.21
CA LEU A 204 11.67 -6.24 0.06
C LEU A 204 11.34 -7.72 -0.10
N ARG A 205 10.91 -8.16 -1.28
CA ARG A 205 10.57 -9.57 -1.56
C ARG A 205 11.79 -10.47 -1.68
N ASN A 206 12.99 -9.92 -1.74
CA ASN A 206 14.20 -10.73 -1.69
C ASN A 206 14.19 -11.56 -0.40
N SER A 207 14.46 -12.86 -0.49
CA SER A 207 14.43 -13.76 0.66
C SER A 207 15.44 -13.42 1.75
N SER A 208 16.50 -12.65 1.42
CA SER A 208 17.42 -12.08 2.43
C SER A 208 16.80 -10.93 3.23
N ASN A 209 15.79 -10.26 2.68
CA ASN A 209 15.17 -9.07 3.24
C ASN A 209 13.82 -9.41 3.91
N CYS A 210 13.04 -10.35 3.33
CA CYS A 210 11.76 -10.77 3.90
C CYS A 210 11.90 -12.08 4.71
N PRO A 211 11.60 -12.09 6.01
CA PRO A 211 11.48 -13.32 6.80
C PRO A 211 10.47 -14.30 6.19
N PHE A 212 10.77 -15.59 6.28
CA PHE A 212 9.95 -16.65 5.66
C PHE A 212 8.47 -16.57 6.04
N ASP A 213 8.15 -16.36 7.32
CA ASP A 213 6.77 -16.27 7.83
C ASP A 213 6.00 -15.02 7.36
N PHE A 214 6.68 -14.10 6.67
CA PHE A 214 6.13 -12.86 6.10
C PHE A 214 6.15 -12.85 4.58
N GLN A 215 6.64 -13.91 3.94
CA GLN A 215 6.57 -14.04 2.49
C GLN A 215 5.16 -14.49 2.08
N LEU A 216 4.62 -13.86 1.04
CA LEU A 216 3.49 -14.38 0.28
C LEU A 216 4.03 -15.03 -0.99
N LEU A 217 3.86 -16.34 -1.13
CA LEU A 217 4.22 -17.02 -2.36
C LEU A 217 3.05 -16.95 -3.35
N ASN A 218 3.35 -16.97 -4.64
CA ASN A 218 2.29 -17.04 -5.64
C ASN A 218 1.43 -18.30 -5.45
N THR A 219 1.99 -19.42 -4.98
CA THR A 219 1.24 -20.65 -4.68
C THR A 219 0.19 -20.53 -3.57
N ASP A 220 0.33 -19.53 -2.69
CA ASP A 220 -0.62 -19.26 -1.61
C ASP A 220 -1.86 -18.50 -2.13
N LEU A 221 -1.75 -17.92 -3.33
CA LEU A 221 -2.84 -17.22 -3.98
C LEU A 221 -3.85 -18.22 -4.55
N LYS A 222 -5.14 -17.98 -4.30
CA LYS A 222 -6.21 -18.80 -4.89
C LYS A 222 -6.27 -18.68 -6.42
N ASN A 223 -5.81 -17.55 -6.96
CA ASN A 223 -5.71 -17.29 -8.40
C ASN A 223 -4.33 -17.63 -8.99
N HIS A 224 -3.47 -18.33 -8.25
CA HIS A 224 -2.19 -18.80 -8.77
C HIS A 224 -2.36 -19.62 -10.04
N ASN A 225 -1.66 -19.23 -11.12
CA ASN A 225 -1.56 -20.09 -12.28
C ASN A 225 -0.47 -21.17 -12.02
N PRO A 226 -0.83 -22.45 -11.87
CA PRO A 226 0.11 -23.52 -11.52
C PRO A 226 1.16 -23.81 -12.63
N ASN A 227 1.06 -23.13 -13.78
CA ASN A 227 2.07 -23.14 -14.84
C ASN A 227 3.25 -22.19 -14.61
N THR A 228 3.16 -21.32 -13.61
CA THR A 228 4.18 -20.30 -13.33
C THR A 228 5.17 -20.82 -12.29
N ALA A 229 6.41 -20.33 -12.34
CA ALA A 229 7.42 -20.68 -11.35
C ALA A 229 7.03 -20.16 -9.97
N ILE A 230 7.38 -20.88 -8.91
CA ILE A 230 7.13 -20.44 -7.53
C ILE A 230 7.99 -19.21 -7.26
N THR A 231 7.36 -18.13 -6.81
CA THR A 231 8.04 -16.86 -6.50
C THR A 231 7.45 -16.20 -5.26
N VAL A 232 8.26 -15.40 -4.58
CA VAL A 232 7.79 -14.49 -3.52
C VAL A 232 7.10 -13.31 -4.19
N THR A 233 5.78 -13.27 -4.10
CA THR A 233 4.95 -12.23 -4.72
C THR A 233 4.91 -10.97 -3.89
N ALA A 234 4.98 -11.10 -2.56
CA ALA A 234 5.03 -9.97 -1.64
C ALA A 234 5.72 -10.31 -0.32
N CYS A 235 6.14 -9.27 0.39
CA CYS A 235 6.53 -9.33 1.79
C CYS A 235 5.49 -8.56 2.62
N PHE A 236 4.89 -9.22 3.60
CA PHE A 236 3.92 -8.61 4.50
C PHE A 236 4.61 -7.73 5.54
N SER A 237 3.99 -6.60 5.88
CA SER A 237 4.19 -5.97 7.20
C SER A 237 3.40 -6.74 8.26
N ASN A 238 3.57 -6.39 9.55
CA ASN A 238 2.73 -6.96 10.60
C ASN A 238 1.25 -6.69 10.32
N CYS A 239 0.87 -5.44 10.04
CA CYS A 239 -0.52 -5.12 9.72
C CYS A 239 -1.01 -5.85 8.46
N GLY A 240 -0.23 -5.78 7.37
CA GLY A 240 -0.57 -6.40 6.09
C GLY A 240 -0.86 -7.89 6.20
N LYS A 241 -0.05 -8.64 6.97
CA LYS A 241 -0.25 -10.08 7.21
C LYS A 241 -1.62 -10.37 7.81
N TRP A 242 -1.93 -9.69 8.91
CA TRP A 242 -3.16 -9.96 9.65
C TRP A 242 -4.40 -9.38 8.96
N ALA A 243 -4.27 -8.25 8.24
CA ALA A 243 -5.31 -7.72 7.38
C ALA A 243 -5.64 -8.68 6.23
N TYR A 244 -4.61 -9.27 5.60
CA TYR A 244 -4.77 -10.26 4.54
C TYR A 244 -5.49 -11.52 5.04
N LEU A 245 -5.01 -12.13 6.13
CA LEU A 245 -5.64 -13.31 6.73
C LEU A 245 -7.09 -13.04 7.14
N LYS A 246 -7.37 -11.89 7.76
CA LYS A 246 -8.73 -11.44 8.06
C LYS A 246 -9.58 -11.34 6.78
N GLY A 247 -9.01 -10.82 5.69
CA GLY A 247 -9.67 -10.74 4.39
C GLY A 247 -10.08 -12.11 3.84
N LEU A 248 -9.25 -13.15 4.05
CA LEU A 248 -9.55 -14.52 3.63
C LEU A 248 -10.74 -15.15 4.36
N LEU A 249 -11.02 -14.71 5.60
CA LEU A 249 -12.19 -15.16 6.37
C LEU A 249 -13.54 -14.66 5.78
N GLY A 250 -13.51 -13.67 4.90
CA GLY A 250 -14.69 -13.13 4.22
C GLY A 250 -15.52 -12.13 5.05
N GLY A 251 -16.53 -11.52 4.42
CA GLY A 251 -17.28 -10.38 4.96
C GLY A 251 -18.22 -10.67 6.15
N ASN A 252 -18.39 -11.95 6.53
CA ASN A 252 -19.23 -12.35 7.67
C ASN A 252 -18.45 -12.47 8.99
N VAL A 253 -17.11 -12.48 8.95
CA VAL A 253 -16.29 -12.38 10.16
C VAL A 253 -16.17 -10.92 10.55
N LYS A 254 -17.07 -10.48 11.42
CA LYS A 254 -16.88 -9.22 12.12
C LYS A 254 -15.82 -9.48 13.17
N CYS A 255 -14.58 -9.08 12.91
CA CYS A 255 -13.66 -8.74 13.99
C CYS A 255 -14.24 -7.53 14.76
N ASP A 256 -15.45 -7.65 15.31
CA ASP A 256 -16.28 -6.56 15.84
C ASP A 256 -15.59 -6.02 17.09
N PRO A 257 -15.09 -4.78 17.05
CA PRO A 257 -14.41 -4.17 18.18
C PRO A 257 -15.27 -4.16 19.46
N ASN A 258 -16.59 -4.25 19.35
CA ASN A 258 -17.53 -4.22 20.48
C ASN A 258 -18.16 -5.58 20.81
N ASN A 259 -17.85 -6.66 20.07
CA ASN A 259 -18.32 -8.00 20.41
C ASN A 259 -17.23 -8.76 21.18
N PRO A 260 -17.43 -9.01 22.49
CA PRO A 260 -16.48 -9.76 23.30
C PRO A 260 -16.50 -11.27 23.05
N GLU A 261 -17.42 -11.79 22.22
CA GLU A 261 -17.43 -13.21 21.80
C GLU A 261 -16.93 -13.35 20.35
N PRO A 262 -15.60 -13.43 20.12
CA PRO A 262 -15.09 -13.93 18.86
C PRO A 262 -15.52 -15.40 18.69
N ASN A 263 -15.70 -15.86 17.44
CA ASN A 263 -15.50 -17.29 17.20
C ASN A 263 -14.07 -17.60 17.66
N PRO A 264 -13.85 -18.49 18.65
CA PRO A 264 -12.52 -18.80 19.16
C PRO A 264 -11.53 -19.19 18.05
N GLU A 265 -12.02 -19.75 16.95
CA GLU A 265 -11.21 -20.17 15.80
C GLU A 265 -10.51 -19.01 15.07
N ASN A 266 -11.01 -17.77 15.18
CA ASN A 266 -10.48 -16.59 14.47
C ASN A 266 -9.96 -15.50 15.42
N GLU A 267 -9.94 -15.77 16.73
CA GLU A 267 -9.61 -14.79 17.76
C GLU A 267 -8.19 -14.24 17.58
N GLU A 268 -7.21 -15.10 17.31
CA GLU A 268 -5.83 -14.71 17.07
C GLU A 268 -5.69 -13.75 15.87
N ILE A 269 -6.32 -14.08 14.73
CA ILE A 269 -6.28 -13.23 13.52
C ILE A 269 -6.88 -11.86 13.82
N CYS A 270 -8.04 -11.81 14.47
CA CYS A 270 -8.71 -10.56 14.79
C CYS A 270 -7.96 -9.73 15.85
N GLN A 271 -7.39 -10.37 16.88
CA GLN A 271 -6.60 -9.69 17.91
C GLN A 271 -5.34 -9.07 17.30
N ASN A 272 -4.57 -9.86 16.53
CA ASN A 272 -3.35 -9.37 15.90
C ASN A 272 -3.65 -8.28 14.86
N TRP A 273 -4.70 -8.43 14.06
CA TRP A 273 -5.14 -7.35 13.16
C TRP A 273 -5.46 -6.05 13.91
N ARG A 274 -6.17 -6.12 15.05
CA ARG A 274 -6.49 -4.91 15.86
C ARG A 274 -5.24 -4.23 16.38
N ILE A 275 -4.29 -5.00 16.90
CA ILE A 275 -3.06 -4.48 17.50
C ILE A 275 -2.19 -3.86 16.40
N TYR A 276 -1.85 -4.62 15.36
CA TYR A 276 -0.87 -4.20 14.36
C TYR A 276 -1.43 -3.22 13.33
N CYS A 277 -2.74 -3.23 13.06
CA CYS A 277 -3.39 -2.25 12.18
C CYS A 277 -4.07 -1.10 12.93
N CYS A 278 -3.85 -0.97 14.25
CA CYS A 278 -4.46 0.06 15.11
C CYS A 278 -5.99 0.16 14.99
N GLN A 279 -6.66 -1.00 14.91
CA GLN A 279 -8.12 -1.09 14.85
C GLN A 279 -8.73 -1.43 16.22
N SER A 280 -7.97 -1.18 17.29
CA SER A 280 -8.45 -1.45 18.64
C SER A 280 -9.54 -0.44 19.06
N PRO A 281 -10.68 -0.90 19.61
CA PRO A 281 -11.72 -0.02 20.19
C PRO A 281 -11.23 0.85 21.33
N THR A 282 -10.20 0.40 22.05
CA THR A 282 -9.71 1.06 23.26
C THR A 282 -8.56 2.01 22.98
N SER A 283 -8.25 2.27 21.70
CA SER A 283 -7.27 3.29 21.32
C SER A 283 -7.64 4.65 21.92
N GLY A 284 -6.67 5.29 22.58
CA GLY A 284 -6.85 6.57 23.27
C GLY A 284 -7.44 6.46 24.69
N GLN A 285 -7.84 5.28 25.17
CA GLN A 285 -8.27 5.11 26.56
C GLN A 285 -7.13 5.38 27.53
N LYS A 286 -7.45 5.96 28.69
CA LYS A 286 -6.44 6.26 29.71
C LYS A 286 -5.85 4.98 30.28
N CYS A 287 -4.54 4.96 30.46
CA CYS A 287 -3.81 3.84 31.04
C CYS A 287 -2.63 4.34 31.89
N GLN A 288 -2.14 3.48 32.77
CA GLN A 288 -0.87 3.65 33.49
C GLN A 288 0.12 2.54 33.12
N PHE A 289 -0.38 1.34 32.82
CA PHE A 289 0.39 0.17 32.41
C PHE A 289 -0.25 -0.50 31.20
N ASP A 290 0.52 -1.30 30.47
CA ASP A 290 0.02 -2.10 29.34
C ASP A 290 -1.17 -3.00 29.73
N SER A 291 -1.21 -3.48 30.98
CA SER A 291 -2.31 -4.29 31.50
C SER A 291 -3.65 -3.55 31.58
N ASP A 292 -3.64 -2.22 31.54
CA ASP A 292 -4.85 -1.41 31.51
C ASP A 292 -5.47 -1.37 30.10
N CYS A 293 -4.72 -1.80 29.08
CA CYS A 293 -5.16 -1.86 27.69
C CYS A 293 -5.71 -3.26 27.37
N GLN A 294 -7.03 -3.32 27.15
CA GLN A 294 -7.80 -4.57 27.08
C GLN A 294 -7.37 -5.53 25.95
N PHE A 295 -6.84 -5.01 24.85
CA PHE A 295 -6.50 -5.79 23.65
C PHE A 295 -4.99 -5.89 23.46
N GLN A 296 -4.23 -5.95 24.55
CA GLN A 296 -2.77 -6.06 24.54
C GLN A 296 -2.09 -4.92 23.77
N GLU A 297 -2.65 -3.72 23.77
CA GLU A 297 -1.98 -2.52 23.26
C GLU A 297 -0.88 -2.07 24.22
N ALA A 298 -0.05 -1.11 23.80
CA ALA A 298 0.90 -0.47 24.69
C ALA A 298 0.23 0.71 25.40
N CYS A 299 0.51 0.87 26.69
CA CYS A 299 0.22 2.12 27.37
C CYS A 299 1.33 3.13 27.09
N TRP A 300 1.04 4.12 26.26
CA TRP A 300 2.01 5.14 25.87
C TRP A 300 1.47 6.54 26.13
N ASN A 301 2.26 7.36 26.83
CA ASN A 301 1.88 8.71 27.24
C ASN A 301 0.51 8.79 27.95
N GLY A 302 0.21 7.78 28.78
CA GLY A 302 -1.04 7.69 29.53
C GLY A 302 -2.27 7.32 28.70
N ALA A 303 -2.09 6.86 27.45
CA ALA A 303 -3.16 6.39 26.59
C ALA A 303 -2.83 5.05 25.93
N CYS A 304 -3.82 4.19 25.73
CA CYS A 304 -3.66 2.94 24.99
C CYS A 304 -3.41 3.24 23.52
N GLN A 305 -2.31 2.72 22.98
CA GLN A 305 -1.84 2.92 21.62
C GLN A 305 -1.42 1.58 21.02
N CYS A 306 -1.69 1.38 19.73
CA CYS A 306 -1.18 0.20 19.03
C CYS A 306 0.33 0.04 19.21
N ARG A 307 0.79 -1.21 19.18
CA ARG A 307 2.20 -1.55 19.35
C ARG A 307 2.90 -1.51 18.00
N ALA A 308 4.06 -0.87 17.92
CA ALA A 308 5.04 -1.26 16.89
C ALA A 308 6.04 -2.26 17.44
N PHE A 309 6.76 -2.87 16.50
CA PHE A 309 7.81 -3.81 16.78
C PHE A 309 9.13 -3.26 16.23
N TYR A 310 10.15 -3.28 17.08
CA TYR A 310 11.50 -2.89 16.74
C TYR A 310 12.45 -3.97 17.26
N ILE A 311 13.31 -4.51 16.39
CA ILE A 311 14.33 -5.48 16.79
C ILE A 311 15.46 -4.70 17.48
N LYS A 312 15.65 -4.97 18.78
CA LYS A 312 16.51 -4.30 19.80
C LYS A 312 17.94 -3.86 19.39
N THR A 313 18.43 -4.16 18.18
CA THR A 313 19.70 -3.71 17.61
C THR A 313 19.53 -3.31 16.14
N CYS A 314 19.46 -2.01 15.85
CA CYS A 314 19.45 -1.46 14.48
C CYS A 314 20.58 -0.46 14.32
N ASN A 315 21.03 -0.34 13.09
CA ASN A 315 21.86 0.78 12.67
C ASN A 315 21.04 2.08 12.81
N PRO A 316 21.55 3.15 13.45
CA PRO A 316 20.85 4.44 13.62
C PRO A 316 20.23 5.03 12.35
N ASN A 317 20.76 4.70 11.17
CA ASN A 317 20.25 5.16 9.87
C ASN A 317 19.09 4.30 9.31
N ILE A 318 18.73 3.22 10.00
CA ILE A 318 17.77 2.17 9.60
C ILE A 318 16.66 2.03 10.64
N CYS A 319 16.97 2.34 11.90
CA CYS A 319 16.02 2.33 13.00
C CYS A 319 14.77 3.12 12.67
N THR A 320 13.60 2.59 13.09
CA THR A 320 12.36 3.36 13.13
C THR A 320 12.61 4.68 13.83
N HIS A 321 12.41 5.75 13.06
CA HIS A 321 12.56 7.13 13.48
C HIS A 321 13.86 7.44 14.27
N PRO A 322 14.95 7.86 13.60
CA PRO A 322 15.87 8.77 14.28
C PRO A 322 15.05 10.02 14.59
N TYR A 323 14.84 10.33 15.87
CA TYR A 323 14.22 11.58 16.37
C TYR A 323 14.97 12.87 15.96
N CYS A 324 15.89 12.71 15.00
CA CYS A 324 16.62 13.72 14.29
C CYS A 324 16.67 13.35 12.81
N GLU A 325 15.96 14.12 12.00
CA GLU A 325 16.28 14.21 10.58
C GLU A 325 17.14 15.46 10.33
N CYS A 326 18.15 15.27 9.48
CA CYS A 326 19.07 16.32 9.10
C CYS A 326 18.69 16.84 7.71
N ASN A 327 18.66 18.16 7.59
CA ASN A 327 18.63 18.79 6.28
C ASN A 327 20.08 18.99 5.84
N ASP A 328 20.55 18.10 4.96
CA ASP A 328 21.93 18.05 4.49
C ASP A 328 22.36 19.33 3.76
N LEU A 329 21.42 20.04 3.13
CA LEU A 329 21.71 21.28 2.40
C LEU A 329 22.12 22.43 3.35
N VAL A 330 21.59 22.44 4.58
CA VAL A 330 21.85 23.47 5.58
C VAL A 330 22.70 22.98 6.75
N ASN A 331 23.15 21.72 6.70
CA ASN A 331 24.01 21.07 7.70
C ASN A 331 23.49 21.26 9.15
N LYS A 332 22.19 21.06 9.35
CA LYS A 332 21.52 21.11 10.66
C LYS A 332 20.52 19.98 10.80
N CYS A 333 20.35 19.49 12.03
CA CYS A 333 19.38 18.46 12.38
C CYS A 333 18.33 19.02 13.34
N MET A 334 17.10 18.52 13.23
CA MET A 334 15.98 18.91 14.08
C MET A 334 15.77 17.86 15.18
N LYS A 335 15.90 18.23 16.46
CA LYS A 335 15.56 17.36 17.60
C LYS A 335 14.50 18.03 18.47
N ASN A 336 13.32 17.43 18.63
CA ASN A 336 12.20 18.03 19.40
C ASN A 336 11.90 19.48 18.99
N ASN A 337 11.83 19.77 17.68
CA ASN A 337 11.67 21.13 17.14
C ASN A 337 12.78 22.13 17.51
N HIS A 338 13.95 21.67 17.97
CA HIS A 338 15.12 22.50 18.21
C HIS A 338 16.27 22.15 17.26
N LEU A 339 16.83 23.17 16.62
CA LEU A 339 17.99 23.06 15.73
C LEU A 339 19.24 22.64 16.54
N LYS A 340 19.89 21.56 16.13
CA LYS A 340 21.20 21.13 16.64
C LYS A 340 22.21 20.99 15.50
N SER A 341 23.49 21.18 15.83
CA SER A 341 24.62 20.87 14.93
C SER A 341 24.67 19.36 14.64
N CYS A 342 25.10 18.98 13.44
CA CYS A 342 25.17 17.61 12.92
C CYS A 342 26.08 16.68 13.72
N ASP A 343 25.57 16.14 14.83
CA ASP A 343 26.14 14.97 15.47
C ASP A 343 25.03 13.90 15.62
N PRO A 344 25.02 12.89 14.73
CA PRO A 344 24.08 11.77 14.76
C PRO A 344 24.08 10.99 16.09
N SER A 345 25.15 11.09 16.88
CA SER A 345 25.24 10.42 18.19
C SER A 345 24.42 11.10 19.30
N VAL A 346 23.95 12.33 19.08
CA VAL A 346 23.20 13.15 20.06
C VAL A 346 21.68 13.06 19.88
N CYS A 347 21.25 12.17 18.99
CA CYS A 347 19.89 11.96 18.52
C CYS A 347 19.32 10.65 19.10
N PRO A 348 18.79 10.67 20.33
CA PRO A 348 18.18 9.52 20.96
C PRO A 348 16.93 9.11 20.18
N GLN A 349 16.81 7.81 19.94
CA GLN A 349 15.64 7.14 19.39
C GLN A 349 14.44 7.33 20.34
N GLY A 350 13.60 8.35 20.14
CA GLY A 350 12.53 8.66 21.09
C GLY A 350 11.34 7.69 21.06
N PHE A 351 11.33 6.70 20.17
CA PHE A 351 10.40 5.56 20.26
C PHE A 351 11.01 4.30 20.89
N SER A 352 12.26 4.36 21.40
CA SER A 352 12.89 3.27 22.16
C SER A 352 12.14 2.89 23.45
N THR A 353 11.02 3.54 23.74
CA THR A 353 10.22 3.37 24.95
C THR A 353 8.95 2.53 24.73
N GLN A 354 8.60 2.14 23.50
CA GLN A 354 7.46 1.23 23.34
C GLN A 354 7.91 -0.21 23.62
N PRO A 355 7.30 -0.89 24.60
CA PRO A 355 7.69 -2.24 24.96
C PRO A 355 7.44 -3.20 23.79
N ILE A 356 8.44 -4.05 23.53
CA ILE A 356 8.32 -5.20 22.62
C ILE A 356 7.09 -6.00 23.06
N PRO A 357 6.13 -6.30 22.17
CA PRO A 357 5.02 -7.17 22.52
C PRO A 357 5.59 -8.49 23.08
N ASN A 358 5.05 -9.01 24.18
CA ASN A 358 5.47 -10.33 24.70
C ASN A 358 5.30 -11.46 23.66
N ILE A 359 4.49 -11.22 22.61
CA ILE A 359 4.24 -12.10 21.46
C ILE A 359 5.39 -12.10 20.45
N CYS A 360 6.21 -11.05 20.39
CA CYS A 360 7.31 -10.94 19.44
C CYS A 360 8.64 -11.28 20.14
N THR A 361 9.09 -12.51 20.00
CA THR A 361 10.44 -12.94 20.42
C THR A 361 11.31 -13.22 19.19
N LEU A 362 12.64 -13.33 19.36
CA LEU A 362 13.56 -13.71 18.26
C LEU A 362 13.21 -15.05 17.58
N GLU A 363 12.33 -15.84 18.20
CA GLU A 363 11.82 -17.12 17.69
C GLU A 363 10.33 -17.07 17.29
N GLN A 364 9.65 -15.91 17.39
CA GLN A 364 8.22 -15.75 17.07
C GLN A 364 7.90 -14.50 16.24
N GLY A 365 7.50 -14.75 14.99
CA GLY A 365 6.22 -14.30 14.43
C GLY A 365 6.04 -12.85 13.98
N CYS A 366 6.97 -11.93 14.26
CA CYS A 366 6.86 -10.51 13.91
C CYS A 366 7.99 -10.04 12.97
N ILE A 367 7.68 -9.11 12.06
CA ILE A 367 8.67 -8.44 11.21
C ILE A 367 8.95 -7.03 11.75
N GLY A 368 10.22 -6.69 11.93
CA GLY A 368 10.63 -5.36 12.38
C GLY A 368 10.41 -4.31 11.32
N ASP A 369 9.89 -3.14 11.69
CA ASP A 369 9.82 -2.00 10.77
C ASP A 369 11.24 -1.63 10.24
N ASP A 370 12.28 -1.84 11.05
CA ASP A 370 13.68 -1.72 10.64
C ASP A 370 14.05 -2.63 9.46
N THR A 371 13.37 -3.77 9.29
CA THR A 371 13.51 -4.63 8.10
C THR A 371 13.02 -3.91 6.84
N PHE A 372 11.88 -3.21 6.93
CA PHE A 372 11.37 -2.39 5.84
C PHE A 372 12.32 -1.25 5.54
N HIS A 373 12.83 -0.57 6.57
CA HIS A 373 13.71 0.58 6.42
C HIS A 373 15.13 0.24 5.95
N GLN A 374 15.56 -1.03 5.99
CA GLN A 374 16.79 -1.45 5.29
C GLN A 374 16.66 -1.27 3.76
N VAL A 375 15.46 -1.45 3.22
CA VAL A 375 15.18 -1.31 1.79
C VAL A 375 14.58 0.06 1.49
N CYS A 376 13.65 0.52 2.32
CA CYS A 376 12.92 1.76 2.18
C CYS A 376 13.08 2.65 3.40
N THR A 377 14.26 3.28 3.49
CA THR A 377 14.69 4.09 4.63
C THR A 377 13.76 5.25 4.99
N GLN A 378 12.87 5.62 4.07
CA GLN A 378 12.07 6.83 4.10
C GLN A 378 10.60 6.53 3.73
N ALA A 379 10.16 5.27 3.87
CA ALA A 379 8.78 4.87 3.57
C ALA A 379 7.92 4.87 4.83
N TYR A 380 6.63 5.13 4.65
CA TYR A 380 5.62 5.04 5.68
C TYR A 380 5.34 3.56 6.01
N SER A 381 5.74 3.09 7.19
CA SER A 381 5.69 1.67 7.55
C SER A 381 4.60 1.29 8.57
N TRP A 382 4.04 2.24 9.33
CA TRP A 382 2.97 2.08 10.36
C TRP A 382 3.19 0.98 11.42
N PRO A 383 2.95 1.23 12.72
CA PRO A 383 2.29 2.41 13.31
C PRO A 383 3.23 3.49 13.87
N ASN A 384 4.54 3.24 13.96
CA ASN A 384 5.46 4.15 14.66
C ASN A 384 6.39 4.97 13.76
N ASP A 385 6.26 4.86 12.44
CA ASP A 385 7.02 5.68 11.49
C ASP A 385 6.11 6.29 10.41
N PRO A 386 5.18 7.20 10.78
CA PRO A 386 4.29 7.83 9.83
C PRO A 386 5.03 8.92 9.03
N GLN A 387 5.93 8.53 8.13
CA GLN A 387 6.71 9.47 7.32
C GLN A 387 5.90 9.95 6.12
N THR A 388 5.58 11.24 6.14
CA THR A 388 4.91 11.93 5.03
C THR A 388 5.71 13.17 4.71
N TYR A 389 5.82 13.49 3.42
CA TYR A 389 6.65 14.59 2.94
C TYR A 389 5.77 15.61 2.24
N ASP A 390 6.05 16.89 2.45
CA ASP A 390 5.40 17.98 1.74
C ASP A 390 6.34 18.63 0.72
N CYS A 391 5.77 19.14 -0.36
CA CYS A 391 6.55 19.73 -1.44
C CYS A 391 5.72 20.69 -2.30
N ASP A 392 6.38 21.71 -2.87
CA ASP A 392 5.79 22.65 -3.82
C ASP A 392 5.84 22.19 -5.28
N SER A 393 6.42 21.02 -5.54
CA SER A 393 6.42 20.45 -6.87
C SER A 393 4.99 20.22 -7.38
N ILE A 394 4.79 20.51 -8.66
CA ILE A 394 3.56 20.18 -9.37
C ILE A 394 3.72 18.94 -10.25
N GLU A 395 4.91 18.34 -10.32
CA GLU A 395 5.18 17.17 -11.14
C GLU A 395 5.98 16.13 -10.35
N TYR A 396 5.61 14.85 -10.48
CA TYR A 396 6.24 13.76 -9.75
C TYR A 396 6.45 12.56 -10.65
N ASN A 397 7.64 11.96 -10.54
CA ASN A 397 7.94 10.66 -11.13
C ASN A 397 7.76 9.59 -10.06
N ILE A 398 6.94 8.58 -10.36
CA ILE A 398 6.78 7.37 -9.56
C ILE A 398 7.45 6.25 -10.35
N THR A 399 8.55 5.73 -9.84
CA THR A 399 9.35 4.72 -10.54
C THR A 399 9.16 3.36 -9.89
N PHE A 400 8.70 2.38 -10.66
CA PHE A 400 8.57 0.99 -10.23
C PHE A 400 9.85 0.21 -10.56
N CYS A 401 10.32 -0.61 -9.62
CA CYS A 401 11.63 -1.27 -9.66
C CYS A 401 12.77 -0.29 -10.01
N PRO A 402 12.99 0.79 -9.22
CA PRO A 402 14.03 1.77 -9.55
C PRO A 402 15.40 1.07 -9.61
N ASN A 403 16.14 1.21 -10.72
CA ASN A 403 17.35 0.45 -11.08
C ASN A 403 17.15 -1.08 -11.23
N GLY A 404 15.93 -1.52 -11.53
CA GLY A 404 15.57 -2.92 -11.69
C GLY A 404 15.33 -3.66 -10.36
N THR A 405 15.22 -4.98 -10.45
CA THR A 405 15.10 -5.88 -9.29
C THR A 405 15.73 -7.23 -9.64
N ASN A 406 16.23 -7.91 -8.60
CA ASN A 406 16.75 -9.29 -8.71
C ASN A 406 15.70 -10.34 -8.30
N VAL A 407 14.51 -9.91 -7.85
CA VAL A 407 13.39 -10.81 -7.57
C VAL A 407 12.69 -11.14 -8.87
N ASN A 408 12.46 -12.44 -9.12
CA ASN A 408 11.70 -12.87 -10.30
C ASN A 408 10.25 -12.36 -10.20
N ILE A 409 9.82 -11.62 -11.22
CA ILE A 409 8.43 -11.15 -11.37
C ILE A 409 7.82 -11.87 -12.57
N ALA A 410 6.63 -12.44 -12.41
CA ALA A 410 5.87 -12.97 -13.54
C ALA A 410 5.49 -11.83 -14.50
N ASN A 411 5.74 -12.05 -15.80
CA ASN A 411 5.40 -11.06 -16.82
C ASN A 411 3.88 -10.95 -17.01
N SER A 412 3.39 -9.73 -17.22
CA SER A 412 1.97 -9.52 -17.53
C SER A 412 1.69 -9.85 -19.00
N ILE A 413 0.63 -10.61 -19.28
CA ILE A 413 0.26 -11.11 -20.59
C ILE A 413 -1.15 -10.66 -21.00
N ASN A 414 -1.28 -10.17 -22.23
CA ASN A 414 -2.57 -9.79 -22.84
C ASN A 414 -3.33 -11.03 -23.34
N LYS A 415 -3.52 -12.01 -22.46
CA LYS A 415 -4.27 -13.22 -22.74
C LYS A 415 -4.76 -13.84 -21.43
N ILE A 416 -6.08 -13.96 -21.29
CA ILE A 416 -6.67 -14.84 -20.28
C ILE A 416 -6.36 -16.30 -20.65
N PRO A 417 -5.82 -17.12 -19.72
CA PRO A 417 -5.44 -18.50 -20.03
C PRO A 417 -6.66 -19.35 -20.37
N ASP A 418 -6.45 -20.32 -21.26
CA ASP A 418 -7.50 -21.26 -21.63
C ASP A 418 -7.76 -22.25 -20.48
N CYS A 419 -9.02 -22.51 -20.13
CA CYS A 419 -9.36 -23.37 -18.98
C CYS A 419 -8.83 -24.80 -19.12
N PHE A 420 -8.68 -25.33 -20.34
CA PHE A 420 -8.12 -26.66 -20.59
C PHE A 420 -6.68 -26.79 -20.08
N THR A 421 -5.94 -25.68 -19.95
CA THR A 421 -4.58 -25.71 -19.41
C THR A 421 -4.53 -26.17 -17.95
N LEU A 422 -5.67 -26.16 -17.27
CA LEU A 422 -5.84 -26.66 -15.90
C LEU A 422 -6.12 -28.17 -15.84
N GLU A 423 -6.38 -28.84 -16.96
CA GLU A 423 -6.64 -30.29 -17.01
C GLU A 423 -5.48 -31.12 -16.44
N LYS A 424 -4.24 -30.64 -16.62
CA LYS A 424 -3.04 -31.30 -16.10
C LYS A 424 -2.82 -31.13 -14.59
N PHE A 425 -3.70 -30.40 -13.91
CA PHE A 425 -3.65 -30.15 -12.47
C PHE A 425 -4.91 -30.75 -11.82
N PRO A 426 -4.85 -32.02 -11.37
CA PRO A 426 -6.01 -32.75 -10.87
C PRO A 426 -6.77 -32.04 -9.75
N GLU A 427 -6.08 -31.23 -8.95
CA GLU A 427 -6.64 -30.45 -7.86
C GLU A 427 -7.69 -29.44 -8.32
N TYR A 428 -7.71 -29.03 -9.59
CA TYR A 428 -8.74 -28.13 -10.14
C TYR A 428 -9.98 -28.84 -10.67
N GLY A 429 -9.98 -30.18 -10.81
CA GLY A 429 -11.18 -30.92 -11.20
C GLY A 429 -11.78 -30.54 -12.57
N TYR A 430 -10.94 -30.22 -13.57
CA TYR A 430 -11.36 -29.70 -14.89
C TYR A 430 -12.50 -30.51 -15.55
N ASN A 431 -12.41 -31.83 -15.56
CA ASN A 431 -13.42 -32.69 -16.21
C ASN A 431 -14.81 -32.55 -15.60
N GLN A 432 -14.90 -32.37 -14.28
CA GLN A 432 -16.17 -32.10 -13.62
C GLN A 432 -16.66 -30.69 -13.96
N ALA A 433 -15.75 -29.71 -13.96
CA ALA A 433 -16.07 -28.33 -14.30
C ALA A 433 -16.61 -28.15 -15.73
N VAL A 434 -16.13 -28.92 -16.72
CA VAL A 434 -16.67 -28.92 -18.09
C VAL A 434 -18.17 -29.28 -18.08
N ASN A 435 -18.56 -30.28 -17.30
CA ASN A 435 -19.95 -30.69 -17.17
C ASN A 435 -20.78 -29.62 -16.44
N ASP A 436 -20.27 -29.12 -15.31
CA ASP A 436 -20.94 -28.13 -14.47
C ASP A 436 -21.12 -26.78 -15.21
N CYS A 437 -20.16 -26.39 -16.05
CA CYS A 437 -20.18 -25.16 -16.84
C CYS A 437 -20.88 -25.30 -18.20
N SER A 438 -21.39 -26.48 -18.56
CA SER A 438 -21.92 -26.76 -19.92
C SER A 438 -23.06 -25.84 -20.35
N ILE A 439 -23.98 -25.48 -19.45
CA ILE A 439 -25.09 -24.56 -19.74
C ILE A 439 -24.59 -23.13 -19.99
N PRO A 440 -23.77 -22.52 -19.09
CA PRO A 440 -23.14 -21.23 -19.35
C PRO A 440 -22.36 -21.15 -20.67
N ILE A 441 -21.58 -22.18 -20.98
CA ILE A 441 -20.78 -22.24 -22.21
C ILE A 441 -21.68 -22.22 -23.46
N LYS A 442 -22.75 -23.04 -23.48
CA LYS A 442 -23.75 -23.04 -24.56
C LYS A 442 -24.43 -21.68 -24.76
N ASN A 443 -24.55 -20.90 -23.69
CA ASN A 443 -25.12 -19.55 -23.74
C ASN A 443 -24.07 -18.46 -24.06
N GLY A 444 -22.86 -18.85 -24.51
CA GLY A 444 -21.80 -17.92 -24.89
C GLY A 444 -21.03 -17.31 -23.71
N LYS A 445 -21.27 -17.77 -22.47
CA LYS A 445 -20.55 -17.30 -21.28
C LYS A 445 -19.32 -18.15 -21.05
N LEU A 446 -18.22 -17.77 -21.70
CA LEU A 446 -17.00 -18.58 -21.79
C LEU A 446 -16.01 -18.40 -20.63
N TYR A 447 -16.17 -17.39 -19.77
CA TYR A 447 -15.22 -17.13 -18.68
C TYR A 447 -15.63 -17.86 -17.40
N ALA A 448 -14.64 -18.29 -16.63
CA ALA A 448 -14.83 -18.94 -15.34
C ALA A 448 -13.72 -18.59 -14.34
N CYS A 449 -14.05 -18.68 -13.05
CA CYS A 449 -13.05 -18.75 -11.99
C CYS A 449 -12.85 -20.22 -11.62
N ALA A 450 -11.71 -20.78 -12.01
CA ALA A 450 -11.34 -22.14 -11.69
C ALA A 450 -10.88 -22.27 -10.24
N ARG A 451 -11.48 -23.21 -9.51
CA ARG A 451 -11.21 -23.45 -8.09
C ARG A 451 -10.56 -24.81 -7.90
N LYS A 452 -9.75 -24.94 -6.85
CA LYS A 452 -9.36 -26.27 -6.38
C LYS A 452 -10.59 -26.99 -5.83
N ILE A 453 -10.66 -28.31 -5.96
CA ILE A 453 -11.80 -29.14 -5.54
C ILE A 453 -12.17 -28.87 -4.07
N ASN A 454 -11.18 -28.68 -3.21
CA ASN A 454 -11.37 -28.40 -1.79
C ASN A 454 -11.87 -26.96 -1.49
N ASP A 455 -11.71 -26.04 -2.45
CA ASP A 455 -12.18 -24.65 -2.35
C ASP A 455 -13.61 -24.45 -2.92
N GLY A 456 -14.20 -25.51 -3.46
CA GLY A 456 -15.56 -25.54 -4.01
C GLY A 456 -15.62 -25.63 -5.53
N LEU A 457 -16.84 -25.55 -6.07
CA LEU A 457 -17.08 -25.66 -7.52
C LEU A 457 -16.58 -24.43 -8.28
N TRP A 458 -16.27 -24.63 -9.57
CA TRP A 458 -15.91 -23.55 -10.47
C TRP A 458 -17.06 -22.54 -10.58
N ALA A 459 -16.72 -21.25 -10.56
CA ALA A 459 -17.70 -20.21 -10.84
C ALA A 459 -17.80 -20.06 -12.37
N CYS A 460 -18.78 -20.71 -12.97
CA CYS A 460 -18.99 -20.72 -14.43
C CYS A 460 -19.75 -19.46 -14.91
N GLY A 461 -19.43 -19.01 -16.12
CA GLY A 461 -20.17 -17.94 -16.80
C GLY A 461 -20.21 -16.64 -16.02
N ILE A 462 -19.10 -16.33 -15.34
CA ILE A 462 -18.95 -15.09 -14.59
C ILE A 462 -19.24 -13.91 -15.51
N ASN A 463 -20.09 -12.99 -15.03
CA ASN A 463 -20.20 -11.70 -15.67
C ASN A 463 -18.83 -11.01 -15.52
N ILE A 464 -18.44 -10.21 -16.50
CA ILE A 464 -17.21 -9.41 -16.54
C ILE A 464 -17.03 -8.55 -15.26
N ASP A 465 -18.11 -8.31 -14.50
CA ASP A 465 -18.14 -7.57 -13.24
C ASP A 465 -18.01 -8.42 -11.96
N ALA A 466 -17.91 -9.75 -12.06
CA ALA A 466 -17.73 -10.64 -10.92
C ALA A 466 -16.24 -10.96 -10.73
N SER A 467 -15.67 -10.50 -9.62
CA SER A 467 -14.27 -10.72 -9.26
C SER A 467 -13.96 -12.21 -9.05
N CYS A 468 -12.97 -12.77 -9.77
CA CYS A 468 -12.30 -14.04 -9.43
C CYS A 468 -11.27 -13.91 -8.30
N TYR A 469 -11.10 -12.72 -7.74
CA TYR A 469 -9.99 -12.39 -6.85
C TYR A 469 -10.22 -13.13 -5.55
N ASN A 470 -9.21 -13.87 -5.08
CA ASN A 470 -9.33 -14.80 -3.97
C ASN A 470 -10.44 -15.86 -4.11
N LEU A 471 -10.97 -16.07 -5.32
CA LEU A 471 -11.95 -17.11 -5.62
C LEU A 471 -11.40 -18.20 -6.52
N GLY A 472 -10.35 -17.95 -7.30
CA GLY A 472 -9.80 -18.95 -8.23
C GLY A 472 -9.01 -18.34 -9.38
N VAL A 473 -8.48 -19.19 -10.26
CA VAL A 473 -7.76 -18.79 -11.47
C VAL A 473 -8.76 -18.36 -12.53
N LEU A 474 -8.67 -17.11 -13.00
CA LEU A 474 -9.47 -16.65 -14.13
C LEU A 474 -9.03 -17.38 -15.41
N CYS A 475 -9.96 -18.06 -16.08
CA CYS A 475 -9.70 -18.74 -17.34
C CYS A 475 -10.87 -18.61 -18.33
N LYS A 476 -10.62 -18.95 -19.59
CA LYS A 476 -11.60 -18.94 -20.68
C LYS A 476 -11.78 -20.32 -21.29
N PHE A 477 -13.02 -20.78 -21.42
CA PHE A 477 -13.40 -21.95 -22.20
C PHE A 477 -13.39 -21.63 -23.71
N ASN A 478 -13.07 -22.63 -24.53
CA ASN A 478 -13.20 -22.52 -25.97
C ASN A 478 -14.67 -22.73 -26.37
N SER A 479 -15.19 -21.93 -27.31
CA SER A 479 -16.56 -22.06 -27.82
C SER A 479 -16.80 -23.34 -28.64
N THR A 480 -15.74 -24.09 -28.98
CA THR A 480 -15.82 -25.31 -29.79
C THR A 480 -15.78 -26.62 -28.98
N ASN A 481 -15.60 -26.56 -27.66
CA ASN A 481 -15.50 -27.75 -26.80
C ASN A 481 -16.81 -28.05 -26.06
#